data_AF-A0A845YIA5-F1
#
_entry.id   AF-A0A845YIA5-F1
#
_cell.length_a   1.000
_cell.length_b   1.000
_cell.length_c   1.000
_cell.angle_alpha   90.00
_cell.angle_beta   90.00
_cell.angle_gamma   90.00
#
_symmetry.space_group_name_H-M   'P 1'
#
loop_
_entity.id
_entity.type
_entity.pdbx_description
1 polymer ?
#
loop_
_entity_poly.entity_id
_entity_poly.type
_entity_poly.pdbx_seq_one_letter_code
_entity_poly.pdbx_strand_id
1 'polypeptide(L)'
;WIHRDQFDSRGLEVEYYSWEDGLEDANSLSLRDINNTQVLRSQPERGRNVLSLVSPNSSLIEPLEVKDDWIRVRVIRPTNGCEPLAGATAEEGWLKWKDDGEVLMLPSRADCTG
;
A
#
# COMPACT_ATOMS: atom_id res chain seq x y z
N TRP A 1 -17.83 -16.35 5.88
CA TRP A 1 -18.80 -16.05 4.83
C TRP A 1 -20.15 -15.82 5.49
N ILE A 2 -20.78 -14.67 5.24
CA ILE A 2 -22.14 -14.36 5.73
C ILE A 2 -23.06 -14.32 4.51
N HIS A 3 -24.27 -14.89 4.63
CA HIS A 3 -25.25 -14.82 3.56
C HIS A 3 -25.94 -13.44 3.56
N ARG A 4 -26.34 -12.96 2.38
CA ARG A 4 -26.86 -11.59 2.20
C ARG A 4 -28.11 -11.32 3.06
N ASP A 5 -28.99 -12.31 3.16
CA ASP A 5 -30.17 -12.32 4.04
C ASP A 5 -29.84 -12.14 5.54
N GLN A 6 -28.72 -12.71 6.00
CA GLN A 6 -28.22 -12.53 7.37
C GLN A 6 -27.59 -11.15 7.60
N PHE A 7 -27.14 -10.48 6.53
CA PHE A 7 -26.61 -9.13 6.59
C PHE A 7 -27.77 -8.11 6.64
N ASP A 8 -28.73 -8.25 5.73
CA ASP A 8 -29.89 -7.35 5.59
C ASP A 8 -30.79 -7.36 6.85
N SER A 9 -30.97 -8.54 7.47
CA SER A 9 -31.78 -8.70 8.70
C SER A 9 -31.19 -8.02 9.94
N ARG A 10 -29.91 -7.63 9.91
CA ARG A 10 -29.25 -6.91 11.02
C ARG A 10 -29.34 -5.40 10.88
N GLY A 11 -29.87 -4.87 9.77
CA GLY A 11 -29.98 -3.42 9.54
C GLY A 11 -28.62 -2.71 9.51
N LEU A 12 -27.56 -3.42 9.13
CA LEU A 12 -26.22 -2.84 9.00
C LEU A 12 -26.14 -2.08 7.67
N GLU A 13 -25.80 -0.80 7.71
CA GLU A 13 -25.49 -0.04 6.50
C GLU A 13 -24.14 -0.48 5.94
N VAL A 14 -24.09 -0.81 4.65
CA VAL A 14 -22.84 -1.06 3.94
C VAL A 14 -22.38 0.24 3.32
N GLU A 15 -21.25 0.75 3.76
CA GLU A 15 -20.55 1.81 3.07
C GLU A 15 -19.48 1.21 2.15
N TYR A 16 -19.46 1.70 0.92
CA TYR A 16 -18.43 1.37 -0.06
C TYR A 16 -17.55 2.60 -0.24
N TYR A 17 -16.24 2.41 -0.14
CA TYR A 17 -15.24 3.43 -0.44
C TYR A 17 -14.38 2.96 -1.62
N SER A 18 -13.81 3.91 -2.36
CA SER A 18 -12.88 3.56 -3.44
C SER A 18 -11.55 3.08 -2.85
N TRP A 19 -10.79 2.31 -3.64
CA TRP A 19 -9.44 1.92 -3.21
C TRP A 19 -8.55 3.16 -3.07
N GLU A 20 -8.73 4.13 -3.96
CA GLU A 20 -8.06 5.42 -3.93
C GLU A 20 -8.24 6.10 -2.56
N ASP A 21 -9.49 6.29 -2.11
CA ASP A 21 -9.78 6.92 -0.81
C ASP A 21 -9.11 6.17 0.34
N GLY A 22 -9.23 4.83 0.34
CA GLY A 22 -8.65 4.00 1.38
C GLY A 22 -7.12 4.03 1.42
N LEU A 23 -6.46 4.24 0.28
CA LEU A 23 -5.00 4.34 0.19
C LEU A 23 -4.49 5.73 0.59
N GLU A 24 -5.24 6.79 0.27
CA GLU A 24 -4.91 8.17 0.68
C GLU A 24 -5.02 8.35 2.20
N ASP A 25 -6.02 7.75 2.82
CA ASP A 25 -6.26 7.85 4.28
C ASP A 25 -5.41 6.87 5.12
N ALA A 26 -4.68 5.96 4.48
CA ALA A 26 -3.91 4.95 5.20
C ALA A 26 -2.65 5.54 5.84
N ASN A 27 -2.32 5.13 7.07
CA ASN A 27 -1.03 5.47 7.68
C ASN A 27 0.13 4.65 7.07
N SER A 28 -0.16 3.42 6.65
CA SER A 28 0.80 2.56 5.99
C SER A 28 0.11 1.62 5.00
N LEU A 29 0.88 1.13 4.04
CA LEU A 29 0.42 0.25 2.98
C LEU A 29 1.09 -1.12 3.07
N SER A 30 0.42 -2.12 2.53
CA SER A 30 0.95 -3.46 2.34
C SER A 30 0.84 -3.87 0.87
N LEU A 31 1.82 -4.63 0.39
CA LEU A 31 1.67 -5.31 -0.91
C LEU A 31 0.62 -6.41 -0.76
N ARG A 32 -0.26 -6.52 -1.75
CA ARG A 32 -1.32 -7.53 -1.75
C ARG A 32 -0.76 -8.95 -1.79
N ASP A 33 0.31 -9.17 -2.56
CA ASP A 33 1.04 -10.43 -2.60
C ASP A 33 2.32 -10.33 -1.77
N ILE A 34 2.36 -11.07 -0.67
CA ILE A 34 3.49 -11.11 0.28
C ILE A 34 4.75 -11.78 -0.29
N ASN A 35 4.64 -12.46 -1.44
CA ASN A 35 5.78 -13.09 -2.10
C ASN A 35 6.33 -12.24 -3.25
N ASN A 36 5.65 -11.15 -3.60
CA ASN A 36 6.04 -10.31 -4.72
C ASN A 36 6.71 -9.02 -4.24
N THR A 37 7.74 -8.60 -4.97
CA THR A 37 8.39 -7.30 -4.75
C THR A 37 7.83 -6.29 -5.74
N GLN A 38 7.64 -5.05 -5.29
CA GLN A 38 7.26 -3.95 -6.19
C GLN A 38 8.48 -3.11 -6.56
N VAL A 39 8.45 -2.53 -7.75
CA VAL A 39 9.54 -1.68 -8.25
C VAL A 39 9.26 -0.23 -7.85
N LEU A 40 10.08 0.32 -6.96
CA LEU A 40 10.04 1.74 -6.64
C LEU A 40 10.66 2.54 -7.78
N ARG A 41 9.98 3.60 -8.21
CA ARG A 41 10.40 4.44 -9.33
C ARG A 41 10.49 5.90 -8.93
N SER A 42 11.34 6.65 -9.61
CA SER A 42 11.42 8.10 -9.38
C SER A 42 10.25 8.88 -10.01
N GLN A 43 9.52 8.28 -10.95
CA GLN A 43 8.39 8.90 -11.66
C GLN A 43 7.29 7.85 -11.96
N PRO A 44 6.01 8.25 -12.08
CA PRO A 44 4.86 7.36 -12.32
C PRO A 44 4.74 6.90 -13.78
N GLU A 45 5.85 6.43 -14.36
CA GLU A 45 5.94 5.99 -15.75
C GLU A 45 6.74 4.70 -15.83
N ARG A 46 6.35 3.80 -16.76
CA ARG A 46 7.15 2.61 -17.07
C ARG A 46 8.36 3.03 -17.90
N GLY A 47 9.56 2.94 -17.33
CA GLY A 47 10.80 3.30 -18.02
C GLY A 47 12.08 2.95 -17.26
N ARG A 48 13.18 3.62 -17.61
CA ARG A 48 14.51 3.50 -16.96
C ARG A 48 14.64 4.39 -15.72
N ASN A 49 13.61 4.38 -14.88
CA ASN A 49 13.47 5.23 -13.69
C ASN A 49 13.37 4.39 -12.40
N VAL A 50 13.93 3.18 -12.41
CA VAL A 50 13.93 2.28 -11.26
C VAL A 50 14.90 2.80 -10.20
N LEU A 51 14.40 2.95 -8.98
CA LEU A 51 15.19 3.29 -7.80
C LEU A 51 15.62 2.03 -7.05
N SER A 52 14.65 1.19 -6.69
CA SER A 52 14.88 0.02 -5.85
C SER A 52 13.72 -0.97 -5.91
N LEU A 53 13.89 -2.13 -5.25
CA LEU A 53 12.81 -3.08 -5.01
C LEU A 53 12.28 -2.90 -3.58
N VAL A 54 10.97 -3.00 -3.43
CA VAL A 54 10.26 -2.93 -2.16
C VAL A 54 9.76 -4.31 -1.81
N SER A 55 10.22 -4.83 -0.68
CA SER A 55 9.86 -6.15 -0.17
C SER A 55 8.78 -6.02 0.91
N PRO A 56 7.73 -6.85 0.88
CA PRO A 56 6.57 -6.69 1.76
C PRO A 56 6.87 -6.90 3.25
N ASN A 57 7.92 -7.65 3.59
CA ASN A 57 8.20 -8.04 4.98
C ASN A 57 9.36 -7.26 5.62
N SER A 58 10.04 -6.41 4.87
CA SER A 58 11.24 -5.69 5.33
C SER A 58 11.22 -4.21 4.96
N SER A 59 10.02 -3.69 4.68
CA SER A 59 9.81 -2.30 4.30
C SER A 59 8.52 -1.79 4.92
N LEU A 60 8.59 -0.62 5.55
CA LEU A 60 7.42 0.17 5.91
C LEU A 60 7.13 1.11 4.74
N ILE A 61 5.89 1.10 4.25
CA ILE A 61 5.46 1.89 3.10
C ILE A 61 4.41 2.89 3.58
N GLU A 62 4.74 4.18 3.54
CA GLU A 62 3.83 5.26 3.93
C GLU A 62 3.30 5.92 2.65
N PRO A 63 1.97 6.04 2.47
CA PRO A 63 1.41 6.77 1.33
C PRO A 63 1.67 8.28 1.47
N LEU A 64 1.84 8.95 0.33
CA LEU A 64 2.00 10.40 0.26
C LEU A 64 0.96 11.02 -0.68
N GLU A 65 0.73 10.42 -1.84
CA GLU A 65 -0.16 10.95 -2.88
C GLU A 65 -0.61 9.85 -3.83
N VAL A 66 -1.89 9.76 -4.16
CA VAL A 66 -2.40 8.87 -5.20
C VAL A 66 -2.56 9.64 -6.52
N LYS A 67 -2.12 9.03 -7.62
CA LYS A 67 -2.27 9.57 -8.97
C LYS A 67 -2.50 8.45 -9.98
N ASP A 68 -3.71 8.36 -10.52
CA ASP A 68 -4.12 7.35 -11.48
C ASP A 68 -3.83 5.93 -10.96
N ASP A 69 -2.96 5.17 -11.64
CA ASP A 69 -2.53 3.81 -11.25
C ASP A 69 -1.37 3.79 -10.24
N TRP A 70 -0.85 4.96 -9.89
CA TRP A 70 0.38 5.14 -9.13
C TRP A 70 0.13 5.78 -7.79
N ILE A 71 0.96 5.42 -6.83
CA ILE A 71 0.96 6.00 -5.50
C ILE A 71 2.38 6.41 -5.17
N ARG A 72 2.54 7.67 -4.80
CA ARG A 72 3.78 8.18 -4.23
C ARG A 72 3.85 7.72 -2.79
N VAL A 73 5.00 7.18 -2.42
CA VAL A 73 5.22 6.59 -1.11
C VAL A 73 6.57 7.02 -0.55
N ARG A 74 6.69 6.98 0.77
CA ARG A 74 7.97 6.92 1.48
C ARG A 74 8.19 5.49 1.93
N VAL A 75 9.33 4.91 1.54
CA VAL A 75 9.70 3.55 1.90
C VAL A 75 10.84 3.58 2.90
N ILE A 76 10.62 3.03 4.10
CA ILE A 76 11.62 2.93 5.17
C ILE A 76 12.09 1.48 5.28
N ARG A 77 13.41 1.27 5.27
CA ARG A 77 14.02 -0.06 5.36
C ARG A 77 15.46 -0.03 5.89
N PRO A 78 15.93 -1.11 6.57
CA PRO A 78 15.15 -2.29 6.95
C PRO A 78 14.21 -2.01 8.14
N THR A 79 13.07 -2.68 8.16
CA THR A 79 12.09 -2.61 9.26
C THR A 79 11.78 -4.00 9.80
N ASN A 80 11.34 -4.07 11.05
CA ASN A 80 10.67 -5.25 11.62
C ASN A 80 9.22 -4.87 11.93
N GLY A 81 8.31 -5.21 11.01
CA GLY A 81 6.96 -4.66 11.02
C GLY A 81 6.97 -3.14 10.83
N CYS A 82 6.40 -2.41 11.78
CA CYS A 82 6.33 -0.94 11.77
C CYS A 82 7.60 -0.26 12.31
N GLU A 83 8.56 -1.00 12.88
CA GLU A 83 9.73 -0.40 13.53
C GLU A 83 10.93 -0.36 12.58
N PRO A 84 11.48 0.83 12.27
CA PRO A 84 12.76 0.96 11.59
C PRO A 84 13.88 0.39 12.45
N LEU A 85 14.73 -0.44 11.85
CA LEU A 85 15.91 -0.99 12.52
C LEU A 85 17.08 0.00 12.48
N ALA A 86 18.11 -0.25 13.29
CA ALA A 86 19.31 0.57 13.30
C ALA A 86 19.94 0.67 11.89
N GLY A 87 20.21 1.89 11.43
CA GLY A 87 20.70 2.15 10.09
C GLY A 87 19.62 2.15 9.00
N ALA A 88 18.33 2.16 9.37
CA ALA A 88 17.25 2.33 8.41
C ALA A 88 17.36 3.64 7.64
N THR A 89 16.99 3.56 6.36
CA THR A 89 16.97 4.67 5.43
C THR A 89 15.56 4.82 4.86
N ALA A 90 15.21 6.06 4.49
CA ALA A 90 13.96 6.37 3.82
C ALA A 90 14.25 6.75 2.36
N GLU A 91 13.46 6.22 1.43
CA GLU A 91 13.49 6.58 0.01
C GLU A 91 12.07 6.88 -0.46
N GLU A 92 11.86 8.04 -1.08
CA GLU A 92 10.59 8.38 -1.69
C GLU A 92 10.56 7.99 -3.17
N GLY A 93 9.40 7.56 -3.63
CA GLY A 93 9.18 7.24 -5.04
C GLY A 93 7.75 6.84 -5.32
N TRP A 94 7.55 6.24 -6.49
CA TRP A 94 6.26 5.83 -7.00
C TRP A 94 6.19 4.30 -7.11
N LEU A 95 5.09 3.75 -6.62
CA LEU A 95 4.70 2.35 -6.80
C LEU A 95 3.41 2.29 -7.61
N LYS A 96 3.20 1.18 -8.35
CA LYS A 96 1.88 0.89 -8.90
C LYS A 96 1.01 0.32 -7.79
N TRP A 97 -0.12 0.96 -7.53
CA TRP A 97 -1.12 0.41 -6.61
C TRP A 97 -2.19 -0.39 -7.36
N LYS A 98 -2.38 -0.15 -8.67
CA LYS A 98 -3.17 -0.99 -9.57
C LYS A 98 -2.49 -1.21 -10.92
N ASP A 99 -2.76 -2.34 -11.55
CA ASP A 99 -2.32 -2.65 -12.91
C ASP A 99 -3.37 -3.50 -13.63
N ASP A 100 -3.86 -3.03 -14.78
CA ASP A 100 -4.89 -3.71 -15.58
C ASP A 100 -6.15 -4.14 -14.77
N GLY A 101 -6.56 -3.28 -13.83
CA GLY A 101 -7.69 -3.54 -12.93
C GLY A 101 -7.36 -4.45 -11.72
N GLU A 102 -6.16 -5.00 -11.65
CA GLU A 102 -5.69 -5.72 -10.47
C GLU A 102 -5.13 -4.75 -9.43
N VAL A 103 -5.70 -4.75 -8.22
CA VAL A 103 -5.15 -4.04 -7.07
C VAL A 103 -3.91 -4.76 -6.57
N LEU A 104 -2.80 -4.05 -6.43
CA LEU A 104 -1.48 -4.55 -6.01
C LEU A 104 -1.11 -4.12 -4.59
N MET A 105 -1.74 -3.07 -4.08
CA MET A 105 -1.48 -2.51 -2.76
C MET A 105 -2.78 -2.34 -1.99
N LEU A 106 -2.70 -2.52 -0.67
CA LEU A 106 -3.83 -2.41 0.24
C LEU A 106 -3.44 -1.53 1.42
N PRO A 107 -4.40 -0.83 2.05
CA PRO A 107 -4.19 -0.27 3.38
C PRO A 107 -3.69 -1.36 4.32
N SER A 108 -2.60 -1.08 5.03
CA SER A 108 -2.06 -2.01 6.02
C SER A 108 -3.05 -2.17 7.17
N ARG A 109 -3.21 -3.40 7.65
CA ARG A 109 -3.94 -3.69 8.89
C ARG A 109 -3.11 -3.44 10.14
N ALA A 110 -1.80 -3.32 9.99
CA ALA A 110 -0.94 -2.92 11.09
C ALA A 110 -1.05 -1.40 11.20
N ASP A 111 -1.66 -0.92 12.28
CA ASP A 111 -1.65 0.50 12.62
C ASP A 111 -0.23 0.89 13.02
N CYS A 112 0.61 1.14 12.02
CA CYS A 112 1.90 1.78 12.19
C CYS A 112 1.63 3.26 12.52
N THR A 113 1.31 3.55 13.78
CA THR A 113 1.21 4.92 14.28
C THR A 113 2.62 5.46 14.45
N GLY A 114 2.99 6.45 13.62
CA GLY A 114 4.19 7.25 13.80
C GLY A 114 4.07 8.24 14.94
#